data_AF-A0A9D8B418-F1
#
_entry.id   AF-A0A9D8B418-F1
#
_cell.length_a   1.000
_cell.length_b   1.000
_cell.length_c   1.000
_cell.angle_alpha   90.00
_cell.angle_beta   90.00
_cell.angle_gamma   90.00
#
_symmetry.space_group_name_H-M   'P 1'
#
loop_
_entity.id
_entity.type
_entity.pdbx_description
1 polymer ?
#
loop_
_entity_poly.entity_id
_entity_poly.type
_entity_poly.pdbx_seq_one_letter_code
_entity_poly.pdbx_strand_id
1 'polypeptide(L)'
;MSRNLLRLIAFGAGIVVLAIAVGVLYVSHQEQANAFCVSCHTEPEMTYLARYFRAVEQDAAEDLAAFHYRAKEIRCIDCHGGEGALGRTQVLLYGAHNAFKRYTGFAQQPATIILPLQNEACLKCHDARVRQPGFENHMHNKQFLSPEPVPFIRCSDCHVSHRPADERTTFLFRDAIFPRCEYCHKTVGRGPRGLSP
;
A
#
# COMPACT_ATOMS: atom_id res chain seq x y z
N MET A 1 -16.94 41.70 -19.79
CA MET A 1 -17.30 41.09 -18.48
C MET A 1 -17.16 42.16 -17.39
N SER A 2 -18.16 42.40 -16.55
CA SER A 2 -18.09 43.48 -15.54
C SER A 2 -17.11 43.13 -14.42
N ARG A 3 -16.47 44.14 -13.81
CA ARG A 3 -15.58 43.94 -12.64
C ARG A 3 -16.28 43.23 -11.48
N ASN A 4 -17.60 43.39 -11.36
CA ASN A 4 -18.41 42.71 -10.34
C ASN A 4 -18.58 41.21 -10.65
N LEU A 5 -18.78 40.84 -11.91
CA LEU A 5 -18.87 39.43 -12.31
C LEU A 5 -17.54 38.69 -12.07
N LEU A 6 -16.39 39.31 -12.38
CA LEU A 6 -15.06 38.76 -12.07
C LEU A 6 -14.84 38.53 -10.58
N ARG A 7 -15.26 39.48 -9.73
CA ARG A 7 -15.17 39.35 -8.26
C ARG A 7 -16.03 38.22 -7.73
N LEU A 8 -17.26 38.07 -8.24
CA LEU A 8 -18.16 36.99 -7.83
C LEU A 8 -17.61 35.61 -8.24
N ILE A 9 -17.07 35.49 -9.45
CA ILE A 9 -16.43 34.24 -9.91
C ILE A 9 -15.22 33.91 -9.04
N ALA A 10 -14.34 34.89 -8.77
CA ALA A 10 -13.17 34.68 -7.93
C ALA A 10 -13.54 34.28 -6.50
N PHE A 11 -14.56 34.92 -5.93
CA PHE A 11 -15.07 34.58 -4.60
C PHE A 11 -15.66 33.17 -4.56
N GLY A 12 -16.50 32.81 -5.53
CA GLY A 12 -17.06 31.47 -5.66
C GLY A 12 -15.98 30.40 -5.81
N ALA A 13 -14.99 30.63 -6.67
CA ALA A 13 -13.84 29.74 -6.83
C ALA A 13 -13.05 29.59 -5.51
N GLY A 14 -12.85 30.69 -4.77
CA GLY A 14 -12.20 30.68 -3.46
C GLY A 14 -12.93 29.81 -2.44
N ILE A 15 -14.26 29.88 -2.39
CA ILE A 15 -15.09 29.03 -1.52
C ILE A 15 -14.92 27.55 -1.88
N VAL A 16 -14.96 27.23 -3.18
CA VAL A 16 -14.83 25.84 -3.64
C VAL A 16 -13.47 25.27 -3.27
N VAL A 17 -12.38 26.01 -3.51
CA VAL A 17 -11.02 25.59 -3.14
C VAL A 17 -10.91 25.38 -1.63
N LEU A 18 -11.45 26.30 -0.82
CA LEU A 18 -11.45 26.17 0.62
C LEU A 18 -12.22 24.92 1.08
N ALA A 19 -13.39 24.65 0.51
CA ALA A 19 -14.19 23.47 0.83
C ALA A 19 -13.45 22.17 0.49
N ILE A 20 -12.79 22.11 -0.67
CA ILE A 20 -11.96 20.95 -1.07
C ILE A 20 -10.81 20.77 -0.08
N ALA A 21 -10.09 21.84 0.26
CA ALA A 21 -8.95 21.77 1.19
C ALA A 21 -9.40 21.27 2.57
N VAL A 22 -10.50 21.80 3.11
CA VAL A 22 -11.07 21.34 4.38
C VAL A 22 -11.49 19.88 4.30
N GLY A 23 -12.15 19.47 3.21
CA GLY A 23 -12.55 18.07 2.99
C GLY A 23 -11.36 17.11 2.93
N VAL A 24 -10.30 17.47 2.20
CA VAL A 24 -9.06 16.67 2.13
C VAL A 24 -8.40 16.55 3.49
N LEU A 25 -8.31 17.64 4.27
CA LEU A 25 -7.74 17.60 5.61
C LEU A 25 -8.58 16.73 6.55
N TYR A 26 -9.91 16.87 6.50
CA TYR A 26 -10.83 16.07 7.29
C TYR A 26 -10.69 14.58 6.98
N VAL A 27 -10.77 14.20 5.71
CA VAL A 27 -10.62 12.79 5.28
C VAL A 27 -9.23 12.26 5.65
N SER A 28 -8.17 13.04 5.45
CA SER A 28 -6.81 12.64 5.81
C SER A 28 -6.65 12.36 7.31
N HIS A 29 -7.38 13.10 8.15
CA HIS A 29 -7.44 12.84 9.58
C HIS A 29 -8.25 11.57 9.90
N GLN A 30 -9.39 11.36 9.25
CA GLN A 30 -10.20 10.15 9.43
C GLN A 30 -9.46 8.87 9.02
N GLU A 31 -8.67 8.91 7.94
CA GLU A 31 -7.85 7.79 7.46
C GLU A 31 -6.79 7.33 8.48
N GLN A 32 -6.51 8.12 9.52
CA GLN A 32 -5.66 7.71 10.64
C GLN A 32 -6.32 6.65 11.53
N ALA A 33 -7.63 6.41 11.38
CA ALA A 33 -8.35 5.36 12.09
C ALA A 33 -8.66 4.20 11.12
N ASN A 34 -8.19 2.99 11.43
CA ASN A 34 -8.47 1.80 10.60
C ASN A 34 -9.97 1.56 10.41
N ALA A 35 -10.79 1.93 11.41
CA ALA A 35 -12.26 1.85 11.35
C ALA A 35 -12.86 2.70 10.22
N PHE A 36 -12.22 3.83 9.85
CA PHE A 36 -12.67 4.65 8.74
C PHE A 36 -12.50 3.92 7.41
N CYS A 37 -11.35 3.26 7.20
CA CYS A 37 -11.07 2.52 5.96
C CYS A 37 -12.13 1.43 5.70
N VAL A 38 -12.53 0.72 6.75
CA VAL A 38 -13.50 -0.38 6.65
C VAL A 38 -14.97 0.07 6.66
N SER A 39 -15.24 1.36 6.90
CA SER A 39 -16.60 1.89 6.93
C SER A 39 -17.26 1.87 5.54
N CYS A 40 -16.46 1.96 4.48
CA CYS A 40 -16.92 2.00 3.10
C CYS A 40 -16.57 0.72 2.32
N HIS A 41 -15.47 0.05 2.68
CA HIS A 41 -15.04 -1.23 2.11
C HIS A 41 -15.14 -2.33 3.18
N THR A 42 -16.08 -3.25 3.02
CA THR A 42 -16.30 -4.30 4.02
C THR A 42 -15.46 -5.53 3.74
N GLU A 43 -15.45 -6.02 2.51
CA GLU A 43 -14.67 -7.19 2.09
C GLU A 43 -13.65 -6.81 1.02
N PRO A 44 -12.38 -7.24 1.18
CA PRO A 44 -11.85 -8.07 2.27
C PRO A 44 -11.41 -7.30 3.54
N GLU A 45 -11.53 -5.97 3.60
CA GLU A 45 -10.84 -5.14 4.59
C GLU A 45 -11.28 -5.37 6.05
N MET A 46 -12.54 -5.72 6.31
CA MET A 46 -12.99 -6.12 7.66
C MET A 46 -12.33 -7.41 8.12
N THR A 47 -12.01 -8.32 7.20
CA THR A 47 -11.27 -9.54 7.54
C THR A 47 -9.86 -9.19 8.00
N TYR A 48 -9.20 -8.23 7.33
CA TYR A 48 -7.87 -7.78 7.70
C TYR A 48 -7.88 -7.04 9.04
N LEU A 49 -8.86 -6.16 9.27
CA LEU A 49 -9.03 -5.49 10.56
C LEU A 49 -9.27 -6.49 11.70
N ALA A 50 -10.07 -7.53 11.46
CA ALA A 50 -10.27 -8.58 12.45
C ALA A 50 -8.97 -9.32 12.79
N ARG A 51 -8.11 -9.59 11.79
CA ARG A 51 -6.77 -10.18 12.01
C ARG A 51 -5.86 -9.29 12.85
N TYR A 52 -5.96 -7.97 12.71
CA TYR A 52 -5.16 -7.02 13.50
C TYR A 52 -5.49 -7.15 14.99
N PHE A 53 -6.79 -7.14 15.33
CA PHE A 53 -7.21 -7.28 16.71
C PHE A 53 -6.86 -8.65 17.29
N ARG A 54 -7.07 -9.73 16.52
CA ARG A 54 -6.63 -11.07 16.93
C ARG A 54 -5.12 -11.13 17.17
N ALA A 55 -4.32 -10.46 16.35
CA ALA A 55 -2.87 -10.49 16.52
C ALA A 55 -2.41 -9.84 17.82
N VAL A 56 -3.06 -8.77 18.27
CA VAL A 56 -2.80 -8.17 19.57
C VAL A 56 -3.29 -9.07 20.71
N GLU A 57 -4.52 -9.58 20.60
CA GLU A 57 -5.14 -10.43 21.64
C GLU A 57 -4.35 -11.73 21.88
N GLN A 58 -3.87 -12.36 20.81
CA GLN A 58 -3.23 -13.68 20.84
C GLN A 58 -1.70 -13.60 20.87
N ASP A 59 -1.13 -12.39 20.81
CA ASP A 59 0.30 -12.13 20.61
C ASP A 59 0.90 -12.95 19.43
N ALA A 60 0.12 -13.14 18.37
CA ALA A 60 0.49 -13.96 17.22
C ALA A 60 -0.13 -13.41 15.94
N ALA A 61 0.66 -13.19 14.89
CA ALA A 61 0.18 -12.60 13.64
C ALA A 61 -0.09 -13.66 12.57
N GLU A 62 -1.31 -13.68 12.03
CA GLU A 62 -1.67 -14.57 10.92
C GLU A 62 -1.04 -14.14 9.58
N ASP A 63 -0.86 -12.84 9.37
CA ASP A 63 -0.27 -12.27 8.17
C ASP A 63 0.65 -11.08 8.49
N LEU A 64 1.44 -10.66 7.50
CA LEU A 64 2.44 -9.61 7.67
C LEU A 64 1.82 -8.26 8.07
N ALA A 65 0.62 -7.94 7.58
CA ALA A 65 -0.06 -6.70 7.93
C ALA A 65 -0.49 -6.71 9.42
N ALA A 66 -1.07 -7.82 9.89
CA ALA A 66 -1.41 -8.01 11.29
C ALA A 66 -0.15 -8.02 12.18
N PHE A 67 0.97 -8.55 11.70
CA PHE A 67 2.26 -8.45 12.38
C PHE A 67 2.70 -7.00 12.57
N HIS A 68 2.63 -6.18 11.52
CA HIS A 68 2.98 -4.76 11.62
C HIS A 68 2.07 -4.00 12.58
N TYR A 69 0.77 -4.32 12.63
CA TYR A 69 -0.14 -3.74 13.61
C TYR A 69 0.25 -4.15 15.04
N ARG A 70 0.44 -5.45 15.30
CA ARG A 70 0.85 -5.96 16.63
C ARG A 70 2.19 -5.37 17.09
N ALA A 71 3.18 -5.32 16.21
CA ALA A 71 4.55 -4.97 16.59
C ALA A 71 4.81 -3.46 16.71
N LYS A 72 4.09 -2.63 15.95
CA LYS A 72 4.38 -1.20 15.78
C LYS A 72 3.14 -0.32 15.62
N GLU A 73 1.93 -0.88 15.78
CA GLU A 73 0.66 -0.17 15.58
C GLU A 73 0.53 0.46 14.18
N ILE A 74 1.13 -0.17 13.16
CA ILE A 74 1.06 0.31 11.77
C ILE A 74 -0.38 0.21 11.27
N ARG A 75 -0.91 1.32 10.78
CA ARG A 75 -2.30 1.48 10.33
C ARG A 75 -2.42 1.25 8.84
N CYS A 76 -3.65 1.09 8.35
CA CYS A 76 -3.94 0.91 6.93
C CYS A 76 -3.28 2.01 6.09
N ILE A 77 -3.40 3.27 6.53
CA ILE A 77 -2.90 4.42 5.77
C ILE A 77 -1.37 4.55 5.75
N ASP A 78 -0.68 3.96 6.73
CA ASP A 78 0.78 4.06 6.79
C ASP A 78 1.43 3.36 5.58
N CYS A 79 0.78 2.30 5.07
CA CYS A 79 1.14 1.64 3.81
C CYS A 79 0.33 2.15 2.61
N HIS A 80 -0.99 2.34 2.73
CA HIS A 80 -1.87 2.63 1.60
C HIS A 80 -2.04 4.12 1.27
N GLY A 81 -1.47 5.03 2.06
CA GLY A 81 -1.70 6.48 1.93
C GLY A 81 -1.08 7.15 0.71
N GLY A 82 -0.22 6.43 -0.02
CA GLY A 82 0.54 6.96 -1.15
C GLY A 82 1.74 7.78 -0.70
N GLU A 83 2.78 7.80 -1.54
CA GLU A 83 4.03 8.51 -1.25
C GLU A 83 4.14 9.83 -2.00
N GLY A 84 4.62 10.85 -1.29
CA GLY A 84 4.71 12.21 -1.80
C GLY A 84 3.35 12.81 -2.19
N ALA A 85 3.37 14.02 -2.72
CA ALA A 85 2.15 14.75 -3.07
C ALA A 85 1.35 14.05 -4.20
N LEU A 86 2.05 13.48 -5.19
CA LEU A 86 1.41 12.81 -6.33
C LEU A 86 0.75 11.49 -5.91
N GLY A 87 1.47 10.62 -5.20
CA GLY A 87 0.91 9.35 -4.72
C GLY A 87 -0.26 9.59 -3.77
N ARG A 88 -0.13 10.57 -2.87
CA ARG A 88 -1.22 10.97 -1.99
C ARG A 88 -2.46 11.45 -2.74
N THR A 89 -2.27 12.28 -3.76
CA THR A 89 -3.38 12.77 -4.61
C THR A 89 -4.08 11.62 -5.33
N GLN A 90 -3.32 10.67 -5.87
CA GLN A 90 -3.89 9.49 -6.54
C GLN A 90 -4.73 8.66 -5.57
N VAL A 91 -4.22 8.36 -4.38
CA VAL A 91 -4.95 7.59 -3.36
C VAL A 91 -6.23 8.30 -2.93
N LEU A 92 -6.18 9.61 -2.69
CA LEU A 92 -7.37 10.39 -2.32
C LEU A 92 -8.45 10.37 -3.42
N LEU A 93 -8.05 10.49 -4.70
CA LEU A 93 -8.99 10.40 -5.83
C LEU A 93 -9.61 9.00 -5.93
N TYR A 94 -8.83 7.94 -5.74
CA TYR A 94 -9.35 6.57 -5.68
C TYR A 94 -10.29 6.36 -4.49
N GLY A 95 -9.94 6.89 -3.31
CA GLY A 95 -10.80 6.87 -2.13
C GLY A 95 -12.13 7.58 -2.38
N ALA A 96 -12.10 8.77 -2.98
CA ALA A 96 -13.30 9.51 -3.35
C ALA A 96 -14.18 8.75 -4.36
N HIS A 97 -13.56 8.14 -5.38
CA HIS A 97 -14.25 7.31 -6.37
C HIS A 97 -14.89 6.07 -5.73
N ASN A 98 -14.20 5.40 -4.81
CA ASN A 98 -14.74 4.24 -4.11
C ASN A 98 -15.87 4.62 -3.15
N ALA A 99 -15.74 5.74 -2.43
CA ALA A 99 -16.81 6.29 -1.60
C ALA A 99 -18.05 6.58 -2.45
N PHE A 100 -17.88 7.22 -3.61
CA PHE A 100 -18.97 7.45 -4.56
C PHE A 100 -19.65 6.14 -4.97
N LYS A 101 -18.88 5.12 -5.38
CA LYS A 101 -19.43 3.78 -5.72
C LYS A 101 -20.19 3.16 -4.55
N ARG A 102 -19.68 3.30 -3.32
CA ARG A 102 -20.35 2.78 -2.12
C ARG A 102 -21.70 3.46 -1.88
N TYR A 103 -21.73 4.79 -1.90
CA TYR A 103 -22.97 5.55 -1.65
C TYR A 103 -24.01 5.42 -2.76
N THR A 104 -23.59 5.10 -3.98
CA THR A 104 -24.48 4.89 -5.13
C THR A 104 -24.89 3.42 -5.32
N GLY A 105 -24.40 2.50 -4.49
CA GLY A 105 -24.70 1.07 -4.59
C GLY A 105 -23.94 0.33 -5.70
N PHE A 106 -22.96 0.96 -6.34
CA PHE A 106 -22.11 0.37 -7.39
C PHE A 106 -20.80 -0.25 -6.87
N ALA A 107 -20.59 -0.25 -5.55
CA ALA A 107 -19.41 -0.89 -4.97
C ALA A 107 -19.46 -2.40 -5.15
N GLN A 108 -18.41 -2.95 -5.77
CA GLN A 108 -18.20 -4.40 -5.89
C GLN A 108 -17.42 -4.90 -4.69
N GLN A 109 -17.80 -6.07 -4.20
CA GLN A 109 -17.15 -6.77 -3.10
C GLN A 109 -16.92 -8.24 -3.52
N PRO A 110 -15.77 -8.86 -3.20
CA PRO A 110 -14.60 -8.25 -2.54
C PRO A 110 -13.96 -7.15 -3.38
N ALA A 111 -13.44 -6.11 -2.73
CA ALA A 111 -12.76 -5.02 -3.42
C ALA A 111 -11.49 -5.55 -4.13
N THR A 112 -11.33 -5.18 -5.40
CA THR A 112 -10.12 -5.50 -6.17
C THR A 112 -9.05 -4.44 -5.96
N ILE A 113 -7.79 -4.86 -5.79
CA ILE A 113 -6.65 -3.94 -5.72
C ILE A 113 -6.43 -3.31 -7.09
N ILE A 114 -6.70 -2.01 -7.22
CA ILE A 114 -6.46 -1.23 -8.45
C ILE A 114 -5.09 -0.57 -8.41
N LEU A 115 -4.64 -0.16 -7.22
CA LEU A 115 -3.34 0.46 -7.00
C LEU A 115 -2.48 -0.48 -6.13
N PRO A 116 -1.57 -1.27 -6.74
CA PRO A 116 -0.65 -2.11 -5.99
C PRO A 116 0.21 -1.29 -5.03
N LEU A 117 0.55 -1.88 -3.88
CA LEU A 117 1.45 -1.26 -2.92
C LEU A 117 2.84 -1.06 -3.54
N GLN A 118 3.33 0.17 -3.54
CA GLN A 118 4.65 0.53 -4.08
C GLN A 118 5.75 0.33 -3.03
N ASN A 119 7.00 0.21 -3.46
CA ASN A 119 8.13 -0.07 -2.57
C ASN A 119 8.38 1.07 -1.59
N GLU A 120 8.12 2.30 -2.01
CA GLU A 120 8.33 3.51 -1.23
C GLU A 120 7.52 3.47 0.08
N ALA A 121 6.35 2.83 0.09
CA ALA A 121 5.55 2.61 1.30
C ALA A 121 6.28 1.70 2.32
N CYS A 122 7.03 0.71 1.85
CA CYS A 122 7.84 -0.16 2.70
C CYS A 122 9.15 0.54 3.13
N LEU A 123 9.77 1.29 2.20
CA LEU A 123 11.06 1.92 2.41
C LEU A 123 11.03 3.02 3.48
N LYS A 124 9.88 3.64 3.74
CA LYS A 124 9.66 4.52 4.92
C LYS A 124 10.25 3.96 6.22
N CYS A 125 10.14 2.64 6.43
CA CYS A 125 10.58 1.97 7.65
C CYS A 125 11.72 0.97 7.40
N HIS A 126 11.88 0.48 6.15
CA HIS A 126 12.80 -0.61 5.84
C HIS A 126 14.02 -0.23 4.98
N ASP A 127 14.17 1.03 4.55
CA ASP A 127 15.24 1.44 3.62
C ASP A 127 16.64 1.01 4.08
N ALA A 128 16.97 1.28 5.35
CA ALA A 128 18.26 0.91 5.91
C ALA A 128 18.50 -0.61 5.88
N ARG A 129 17.46 -1.43 6.12
CA ARG A 129 17.57 -2.90 6.16
C ARG A 129 17.75 -3.49 4.76
N VAL A 130 16.96 -3.05 3.78
CA VAL A 130 17.01 -3.63 2.43
C VAL A 130 18.29 -3.25 1.69
N ARG A 131 18.95 -2.16 2.09
CA ARG A 131 20.25 -1.72 1.56
C ARG A 131 21.46 -2.35 2.23
N GLN A 132 21.28 -3.20 3.25
CA GLN A 132 22.40 -3.90 3.89
C GLN A 132 23.05 -4.88 2.91
N PRO A 133 24.36 -4.76 2.61
CA PRO A 133 25.05 -5.70 1.75
C PRO A 133 25.11 -7.11 2.36
N GLY A 134 24.89 -8.15 1.56
CA GLY A 134 25.02 -9.55 2.00
C GLY A 134 24.36 -10.54 1.04
N PHE A 135 24.87 -11.78 1.02
CA PHE A 135 24.32 -12.85 0.18
C PHE A 135 22.88 -13.20 0.54
N GLU A 136 22.55 -13.25 1.84
CA GLU A 136 21.17 -13.45 2.33
C GLU A 136 20.21 -12.33 1.92
N ASN A 137 20.74 -11.20 1.44
CA ASN A 137 19.99 -10.06 0.95
C ASN A 137 20.17 -9.85 -0.57
N HIS A 138 20.56 -10.92 -1.29
CA HIS A 138 20.95 -10.87 -2.70
C HIS A 138 19.97 -10.09 -3.59
N MET A 139 18.67 -10.41 -3.49
CA MET A 139 17.65 -9.78 -4.31
C MET A 139 17.59 -8.28 -4.06
N HIS A 140 17.49 -7.84 -2.80
CA HIS A 140 17.42 -6.42 -2.47
C HIS A 140 18.71 -5.69 -2.84
N ASN A 141 19.88 -6.32 -2.62
CA ASN A 141 21.16 -5.77 -3.05
C ASN A 141 21.19 -5.55 -4.57
N LYS A 142 20.69 -6.51 -5.35
CA LYS A 142 20.60 -6.35 -6.80
C LYS A 142 19.63 -5.25 -7.22
N GLN A 143 18.52 -5.08 -6.53
CA GLN A 143 17.55 -4.04 -6.86
C GLN A 143 17.97 -2.63 -6.43
N PHE A 144 18.67 -2.48 -5.30
CA PHE A 144 18.95 -1.17 -4.70
C PHE A 144 20.40 -0.71 -4.79
N LEU A 145 21.35 -1.62 -4.98
CA LEU A 145 22.79 -1.31 -4.95
C LEU A 145 23.50 -1.61 -6.28
N SER A 146 22.92 -2.45 -7.13
CA SER A 146 23.55 -2.80 -8.41
C SER A 146 23.46 -1.63 -9.39
N PRO A 147 24.56 -1.26 -10.07
CA PRO A 147 24.51 -0.28 -11.16
C PRO A 147 23.85 -0.84 -12.42
N GLU A 148 23.64 -2.16 -12.47
CA GLU A 148 23.04 -2.83 -13.62
C GLU A 148 21.51 -2.73 -13.61
N PRO A 149 20.86 -2.49 -14.76
CA PRO A 149 19.41 -2.54 -14.86
C PRO A 149 18.87 -3.93 -14.48
N VAL A 150 17.97 -3.96 -13.51
CA VAL A 150 17.20 -5.16 -13.17
C VAL A 150 15.70 -4.85 -13.31
N PRO A 151 14.86 -5.86 -13.61
CA PRO A 151 13.43 -5.62 -13.66
C PRO A 151 12.93 -5.14 -12.29
N PHE A 152 11.98 -4.21 -12.30
CA PHE A 152 11.34 -3.73 -11.09
C PHE A 152 10.50 -4.83 -10.46
N ILE A 153 10.77 -5.13 -9.19
CA ILE A 153 10.01 -6.08 -8.37
C ILE A 153 9.52 -5.33 -7.13
N ARG A 154 8.25 -5.50 -6.76
CA ARG A 154 7.70 -4.88 -5.56
C ARG A 154 8.04 -5.69 -4.32
N CYS A 155 8.19 -5.05 -3.17
CA CYS A 155 8.34 -5.73 -1.88
C CYS A 155 7.17 -6.70 -1.66
N SER A 156 5.96 -6.25 -1.99
CA SER A 156 4.71 -7.03 -1.89
C SER A 156 4.58 -8.17 -2.90
N ASP A 157 5.45 -8.24 -3.92
CA ASP A 157 5.49 -9.37 -4.86
C ASP A 157 6.09 -10.64 -4.21
N CYS A 158 6.88 -10.48 -3.14
CA CYS A 158 7.49 -11.57 -2.38
C CYS A 158 6.93 -11.64 -0.94
N HIS A 159 6.73 -10.49 -0.31
CA HIS A 159 6.17 -10.34 1.04
C HIS A 159 4.67 -10.00 0.97
N VAL A 160 3.82 -11.01 0.79
CA VAL A 160 2.38 -10.79 0.57
C VAL A 160 1.68 -10.38 1.87
N SER A 161 1.27 -9.11 1.97
CA SER A 161 0.86 -8.50 3.25
C SER A 161 -0.38 -9.10 3.90
N HIS A 162 -1.39 -9.48 3.11
CA HIS A 162 -2.72 -9.90 3.60
C HIS A 162 -3.03 -11.38 3.35
N ARG A 163 -1.99 -12.19 3.11
CA ARG A 163 -2.09 -13.63 2.97
C ARG A 163 -1.55 -14.30 4.24
N PRO A 164 -2.24 -15.31 4.79
CA PRO A 164 -1.73 -16.01 5.96
C PRO A 164 -0.36 -16.66 5.71
N ALA A 165 0.61 -16.45 6.61
CA ALA A 165 1.95 -17.05 6.57
C ALA A 165 2.63 -17.09 7.94
N ASP A 166 3.76 -17.80 8.02
CA ASP A 166 4.55 -17.95 9.23
C ASP A 166 5.51 -16.77 9.44
N GLU A 167 5.43 -16.13 10.60
CA GLU A 167 6.35 -15.09 11.07
C GLU A 167 7.81 -15.53 11.08
N ARG A 168 8.09 -16.81 11.37
CA ARG A 168 9.44 -17.41 11.35
C ARG A 168 10.07 -17.39 9.97
N THR A 169 9.24 -17.41 8.94
CA THR A 169 9.68 -17.29 7.55
C THR A 169 9.67 -15.85 7.07
N THR A 170 9.47 -14.87 7.96
CA THR A 170 9.28 -13.45 7.61
C THR A 170 8.17 -13.22 6.59
N PHE A 171 7.10 -14.03 6.67
CA PHE A 171 5.95 -14.00 5.77
C PHE A 171 6.32 -14.16 4.28
N LEU A 172 7.32 -15.01 4.01
CA LEU A 172 7.77 -15.33 2.67
C LEU A 172 6.93 -16.46 2.07
N PHE A 173 6.47 -16.27 0.83
CA PHE A 173 5.70 -17.26 0.09
C PHE A 173 6.55 -17.81 -1.06
N ARG A 174 6.95 -19.09 -0.99
CA ARG A 174 7.75 -19.71 -2.06
C ARG A 174 7.08 -19.60 -3.43
N ASP A 175 5.76 -19.84 -3.48
CA ASP A 175 4.96 -19.71 -4.70
C ASP A 175 4.93 -18.28 -5.25
N ALA A 176 5.16 -17.27 -4.43
CA ALA A 176 5.28 -15.88 -4.88
C ALA A 176 6.72 -15.55 -5.28
N ILE A 177 7.70 -16.03 -4.52
CA ILE A 177 9.12 -15.68 -4.67
C ILE A 177 9.73 -16.30 -5.93
N PHE A 178 9.56 -17.60 -6.14
CA PHE A 178 10.26 -18.27 -7.24
C PHE A 178 9.88 -17.79 -8.64
N PRO A 179 8.60 -17.50 -8.94
CA PRO A 179 8.26 -16.83 -10.19
C PRO A 179 8.94 -15.47 -10.37
N ARG A 180 9.18 -14.71 -9.30
CA ARG A 180 9.90 -13.42 -9.37
C ARG A 180 11.39 -13.60 -9.58
N CYS A 181 12.01 -14.59 -8.92
CA CYS A 181 13.40 -14.97 -9.17
C CYS A 181 13.59 -15.41 -10.62
N GLU A 182 12.73 -16.29 -11.13
CA GLU A 182 12.75 -16.78 -12.50
C GLU A 182 12.58 -15.64 -13.51
N TYR A 183 11.58 -14.77 -13.27
CA TYR A 183 11.36 -13.57 -14.09
C TYR A 183 12.62 -12.68 -14.13
N CYS A 184 13.24 -12.43 -12.98
CA CYS A 184 14.46 -11.64 -12.90
C CYS A 184 15.60 -12.27 -13.69
N HIS A 185 15.97 -13.51 -13.38
CA HIS A 185 17.09 -14.22 -13.99
C HIS A 185 16.90 -14.46 -15.50
N LYS A 186 15.65 -14.68 -15.94
CA LYS A 186 15.32 -14.73 -17.35
C LYS A 186 15.55 -13.38 -18.02
N THR A 187 15.07 -12.29 -17.42
CA THR A 187 15.18 -10.93 -17.97
C THR A 187 16.63 -10.47 -18.07
N VAL A 188 17.44 -10.73 -17.04
CA VAL A 188 18.85 -10.33 -17.02
C VAL A 188 19.79 -11.29 -17.75
N GLY A 189 19.29 -12.45 -18.20
CA GLY A 189 20.10 -13.44 -18.94
C GLY A 189 21.12 -14.23 -18.08
N ARG A 190 21.02 -14.17 -16.75
CA ARG A 190 22.00 -14.76 -15.80
C ARG A 190 21.31 -15.26 -14.53
N GLY A 191 22.00 -16.12 -13.78
CA GLY A 191 21.48 -16.71 -12.54
C GLY A 191 20.75 -18.04 -12.77
N PRO A 192 20.37 -18.74 -11.68
CA PRO A 192 19.67 -20.02 -11.78
C PRO A 192 18.29 -19.87 -12.44
N ARG A 193 17.92 -20.85 -13.25
CA ARG A 193 16.62 -20.97 -13.94
C ARG A 193 16.00 -22.32 -13.62
N GLY A 194 14.70 -22.43 -13.84
CA GLY A 194 13.93 -23.62 -13.48
C GLY A 194 13.73 -23.73 -11.98
N LEU A 195 13.57 -22.59 -11.30
CA LEU A 195 13.30 -22.54 -9.86
C LEU A 195 11.88 -23.07 -9.59
N SER A 196 11.74 -24.05 -8.69
CA SER A 196 10.46 -24.63 -8.26
C SER A 196 10.32 -24.59 -6.73
N PRO A 197 9.08 -24.50 -6.18
CA PRO A 197 8.77 -24.52 -4.74
C PRO A 197 9.48 -25.58 -3.90
#